data_AF-A0A059BL49-F1
#
_entry.id   AF-A0A059BL49-F1
#
_cell.length_a   1.000
_cell.length_b   1.000
_cell.length_c   1.000
_cell.angle_alpha   90.00
_cell.angle_beta   90.00
_cell.angle_gamma   90.00
#
_symmetry.space_group_name_H-M   'P 1'
#
loop_
_entity.id
_entity.type
_entity.pdbx_description
1 polymer ?
#
loop_
_entity_poly.entity_id
_entity_poly.type
_entity_poly.pdbx_seq_one_letter_code
_entity_poly.pdbx_strand_id
1 'polypeptide(L)'
;MQRSAGLYGMLIVWAGDGVKEPFRYDGEFNLLLSDWWHKSVHEQELGLSSVPSVGSVNLTGQYNCSLAASYINYTSAAQCTLGGGEHCAPYVLHVLPNKTYRLRLASTTNGFSFLLTEMPKMEGYKMVVVEADGNYVQPFNVNDLDIYSGESYSVLITSDQDPRQNYWIAVGVRGRETYTPQALTQGLTQNIFNGQTKWSINNISLALPPTPYLGTIKYNVLSAFDQTGPPESFPADYDVMNPPLNPSTTVGSGVYVLGLNTTVDIILQNANMLSVNKSEIHPWHLYGHDFWVLGYGKGKFTAEDGDKRLNLENPPLRNTAEIFPYAWSALRFVADTPGVWAFHCHFEPHLHMGIGVLFAEGVNALWKVKIPSEALACGATAKMVAINDLY
;
A
#
# COMPACT_ATOMS: atom_id res chain seq x y z
N MET A 1 8.34 10.85 -4.67
CA MET A 1 7.48 10.95 -3.47
C MET A 1 6.45 12.08 -3.60
N GLN A 2 5.69 12.15 -4.71
CA GLN A 2 4.81 13.30 -4.97
C GLN A 2 3.50 13.27 -4.18
N ARG A 3 2.91 12.09 -3.95
CA ARG A 3 1.70 11.97 -3.12
C ARG A 3 1.94 12.43 -1.67
N SER A 4 3.17 12.28 -1.18
CA SER A 4 3.60 12.76 0.15
C SER A 4 3.56 14.29 0.31
N ALA A 5 3.37 15.04 -0.79
CA ALA A 5 3.14 16.49 -0.80
C ALA A 5 1.64 16.86 -0.89
N GLY A 6 0.72 15.91 -0.74
CA GLY A 6 -0.74 16.14 -0.75
C GLY A 6 -1.44 15.83 -2.06
N LEU A 7 -0.75 15.23 -3.05
CA LEU A 7 -1.34 14.88 -4.35
C LEU A 7 -2.10 13.54 -4.26
N TYR A 8 -3.32 13.57 -3.73
CA TYR A 8 -4.24 12.44 -3.63
C TYR A 8 -5.70 12.90 -3.48
N GLY A 9 -6.65 11.97 -3.65
CA GLY A 9 -8.08 12.18 -3.46
C GLY A 9 -8.85 10.86 -3.53
N MET A 10 -10.12 10.85 -3.17
CA MET A 10 -10.97 9.65 -3.30
C MET A 10 -11.64 9.62 -4.67
N LEU A 11 -11.58 8.44 -5.32
CA LEU A 11 -12.43 8.09 -6.44
C LEU A 11 -13.48 7.11 -5.92
N ILE A 12 -14.77 7.47 -6.03
CA ILE A 12 -15.88 6.64 -5.58
C ILE A 12 -16.67 6.21 -6.82
N VAL A 13 -16.82 4.90 -7.00
CA VAL A 13 -17.72 4.31 -8.00
C VAL A 13 -18.98 3.89 -7.27
N TRP A 14 -20.14 4.32 -7.76
CA TRP A 14 -21.45 3.85 -7.29
C TRP A 14 -21.90 2.63 -8.09
N ALA A 15 -22.79 1.83 -7.52
CA ALA A 15 -23.52 0.81 -8.26
C ALA A 15 -24.24 1.43 -9.49
N GLY A 16 -24.22 0.72 -10.63
CA GLY A 16 -24.79 1.22 -11.89
C GLY A 16 -26.30 1.49 -11.84
N ASP A 17 -26.81 2.26 -12.80
CA ASP A 17 -28.20 2.74 -12.80
C ASP A 17 -29.24 1.63 -12.57
N GLY A 18 -30.04 1.80 -11.50
CA GLY A 18 -31.07 0.85 -11.08
C GLY A 18 -30.58 -0.33 -10.23
N VAL A 19 -29.27 -0.58 -10.16
CA VAL A 19 -28.67 -1.53 -9.22
C VAL A 19 -28.69 -0.92 -7.81
N LYS A 20 -28.76 -1.78 -6.79
CA LYS A 20 -28.64 -1.38 -5.38
C LYS A 20 -27.51 -2.13 -4.71
N GLU A 21 -26.84 -1.46 -3.80
CA GLU A 21 -25.89 -2.02 -2.85
C GLU A 21 -26.53 -3.23 -2.11
N PRO A 22 -25.77 -4.30 -1.81
CA PRO A 22 -26.30 -5.52 -1.17
C PRO A 22 -26.65 -5.33 0.32
N PHE A 23 -26.38 -4.14 0.87
CA PHE A 23 -26.67 -3.74 2.24
C PHE A 23 -27.38 -2.38 2.28
N ARG A 24 -28.09 -2.10 3.39
CA ARG A 24 -28.89 -0.87 3.55
C ARG A 24 -28.21 0.13 4.47
N TYR A 25 -28.25 1.40 4.06
CA TYR A 25 -27.88 2.57 4.86
C TYR A 25 -28.84 3.74 4.56
N ASP A 26 -28.86 4.73 5.44
CA ASP A 26 -29.64 5.97 5.33
C ASP A 26 -28.80 7.17 4.85
N GLY A 27 -27.46 7.06 4.86
CA GLY A 27 -26.52 8.06 4.34
C GLY A 27 -25.08 7.52 4.32
N GLU A 28 -24.15 8.27 3.71
CA GLU A 28 -22.73 7.89 3.66
C GLU A 28 -21.78 9.05 4.00
N PHE A 29 -20.60 8.71 4.52
CA PHE A 29 -19.49 9.61 4.82
C PHE A 29 -18.21 9.07 4.18
N ASN A 30 -17.29 9.97 3.83
CA ASN A 30 -16.05 9.63 3.13
C ASN A 30 -14.86 10.16 3.94
N LEU A 31 -13.92 9.28 4.29
CA LEU A 31 -12.74 9.62 5.08
C LEU A 31 -11.47 9.05 4.42
N LEU A 32 -10.65 9.96 3.88
CA LEU A 32 -9.33 9.65 3.34
C LEU A 32 -8.28 9.85 4.42
N LEU A 33 -7.57 8.78 4.78
CA LEU A 33 -6.50 8.79 5.77
C LEU A 33 -5.14 9.01 5.09
N SER A 34 -4.37 9.96 5.62
CA SER A 34 -3.04 10.31 5.14
C SER A 34 -2.15 10.71 6.30
N ASP A 35 -0.84 10.57 6.13
CA ASP A 35 0.20 11.08 7.01
C ASP A 35 0.93 12.28 6.35
N TRP A 36 1.47 13.19 7.17
CA TRP A 36 2.14 14.40 6.69
C TRP A 36 3.32 14.77 7.58
N TRP A 37 4.37 15.34 6.97
CA TRP A 37 5.63 15.72 7.62
C TRP A 37 5.95 17.20 7.43
N HIS A 38 6.63 17.81 8.40
CA HIS A 38 7.11 19.19 8.27
C HIS A 38 8.32 19.36 7.31
N LYS A 39 9.05 18.29 6.99
CA LYS A 39 10.14 18.34 5.99
C LYS A 39 9.59 18.23 4.58
N SER A 40 10.08 19.07 3.67
CA SER A 40 9.69 19.02 2.26
C SER A 40 10.00 17.65 1.63
N VAL A 41 9.16 17.19 0.70
CA VAL A 41 9.36 15.89 0.05
C VAL A 41 10.70 15.78 -0.67
N HIS A 42 11.18 16.87 -1.27
CA HIS A 42 12.51 16.92 -1.91
C HIS A 42 13.65 16.71 -0.91
N GLU A 43 13.53 17.22 0.32
CA GLU A 43 14.53 16.97 1.37
C GLU A 43 14.48 15.50 1.86
N GLN A 44 13.29 14.90 1.90
CA GLN A 44 13.12 13.48 2.21
C GLN A 44 13.72 12.60 1.11
N GLU A 45 13.42 12.87 -0.15
CA GLU A 45 13.99 12.18 -1.32
C GLU A 45 15.52 12.26 -1.34
N LEU A 46 16.09 13.44 -1.06
CA LEU A 46 17.54 13.63 -0.93
C LEU A 46 18.13 12.85 0.25
N GLY A 47 17.48 12.87 1.42
CA GLY A 47 17.92 12.15 2.63
C GLY A 47 17.83 10.62 2.51
N LEU A 48 16.86 10.09 1.76
CA LEU A 48 16.81 8.67 1.42
C LEU A 48 17.89 8.28 0.39
N SER A 49 18.31 9.22 -0.46
CA SER A 49 19.28 9.01 -1.54
C SER A 49 20.73 9.36 -1.15
N SER A 50 20.98 9.87 0.06
CA SER A 50 22.31 10.27 0.53
C SER A 50 23.17 9.07 0.97
N VAL A 51 24.48 9.32 1.15
CA VAL A 51 25.43 8.35 1.71
C VAL A 51 26.08 8.97 2.97
N PRO A 52 25.81 8.46 4.18
CA PRO A 52 24.73 7.50 4.52
C PRO A 52 23.34 8.11 4.29
N SER A 53 22.30 7.28 4.22
CA SER A 53 20.90 7.73 4.21
C SER A 53 20.53 8.33 5.57
N VAL A 54 19.85 9.48 5.60
CA VAL A 54 19.50 10.22 6.83
C VAL A 54 17.98 10.40 6.92
N GLY A 55 17.31 9.58 7.76
CA GLY A 55 15.86 9.60 7.92
C GLY A 55 15.40 9.74 9.37
N SER A 56 14.84 10.90 9.74
CA SER A 56 14.05 11.15 10.95
C SER A 56 13.44 12.56 10.91
N VAL A 57 12.11 12.69 10.85
CA VAL A 57 11.32 13.87 11.28
C VAL A 57 9.88 13.44 11.62
N ASN A 58 9.24 14.19 12.52
CA ASN A 58 7.91 13.96 13.08
C ASN A 58 6.77 13.95 12.04
N LEU A 59 5.75 13.15 12.36
CA LEU A 59 4.39 13.24 11.83
C LEU A 59 3.67 14.52 12.27
N THR A 60 2.53 14.79 11.63
CA THR A 60 1.65 15.92 11.90
C THR A 60 0.16 15.54 11.83
N GLY A 61 -0.68 16.47 12.26
CA GLY A 61 -2.12 16.37 12.49
C GLY A 61 -2.49 17.58 13.34
N GLN A 62 -3.17 17.38 14.47
CA GLN A 62 -3.00 18.32 15.59
C GLN A 62 -1.55 18.18 16.10
N TYR A 63 -0.77 19.25 16.04
CA TYR A 63 0.66 19.25 16.37
C TYR A 63 0.92 20.12 17.61
N ASN A 64 1.71 19.62 18.55
CA ASN A 64 1.97 20.19 19.88
C ASN A 64 0.72 20.43 20.78
N CYS A 65 -0.49 20.11 20.32
CA CYS A 65 -1.72 20.18 21.10
C CYS A 65 -2.63 18.97 20.81
N SER A 66 -3.66 18.79 21.65
CA SER A 66 -4.77 17.85 21.43
C SER A 66 -6.10 18.47 21.84
N LEU A 67 -7.16 18.26 21.08
CA LEU A 67 -8.53 18.60 21.51
C LEU A 67 -9.01 17.73 22.68
N ALA A 68 -8.41 16.55 22.88
CA ALA A 68 -8.75 15.61 23.94
C ALA A 68 -7.84 15.75 25.18
N ALA A 69 -6.99 16.77 25.28
CA ALA A 69 -6.03 16.92 26.38
C ALA A 69 -6.73 16.96 27.77
N SER A 70 -7.92 17.53 27.85
CA SER A 70 -8.79 17.51 29.05
C SER A 70 -9.20 16.12 29.55
N TYR A 71 -9.02 15.06 28.75
CA TYR A 71 -9.32 13.67 29.11
C TYR A 71 -8.06 12.82 29.34
N ILE A 72 -6.85 13.36 29.13
CA ILE A 72 -5.58 12.59 29.13
C ILE A 72 -4.66 13.07 30.26
N ASN A 73 -4.97 12.65 31.50
CA ASN A 73 -4.24 13.01 32.73
C ASN A 73 -2.73 12.64 32.76
N TYR A 74 -2.22 11.89 31.78
CA TYR A 74 -0.85 11.37 31.75
C TYR A 74 0.06 12.04 30.70
N THR A 75 -0.43 13.04 29.96
CA THR A 75 0.37 13.75 28.94
C THR A 75 0.39 15.24 29.17
N SER A 76 1.56 15.88 29.02
CA SER A 76 1.70 17.34 29.00
C SER A 76 1.26 17.98 27.67
N ALA A 77 0.25 17.41 27.01
CA ALA A 77 -0.29 17.93 25.76
C ALA A 77 -1.08 19.21 26.03
N ALA A 78 -0.81 20.28 25.28
CA ALA A 78 -1.61 21.50 25.36
C ALA A 78 -3.03 21.25 24.81
N GLN A 79 -4.04 21.89 25.38
CA GLN A 79 -5.37 21.91 24.77
C GLN A 79 -5.30 22.71 23.45
N CYS A 80 -5.83 22.17 22.35
CA CYS A 80 -5.96 22.95 21.10
C CYS A 80 -7.06 24.02 21.25
N THR A 81 -6.77 25.25 20.87
CA THR A 81 -7.74 26.35 20.76
C THR A 81 -8.09 26.54 19.29
N LEU A 82 -9.28 26.12 18.88
CA LEU A 82 -9.77 26.19 17.49
C LEU A 82 -11.20 26.76 17.49
N GLY A 83 -11.47 27.69 16.58
CA GLY A 83 -12.80 28.28 16.35
C GLY A 83 -13.67 27.50 15.36
N GLY A 84 -13.12 26.49 14.68
CA GLY A 84 -13.82 25.66 13.69
C GLY A 84 -13.76 26.18 12.26
N GLY A 85 -13.02 27.26 12.00
CA GLY A 85 -12.76 27.82 10.67
C GLY A 85 -11.34 27.57 10.15
N GLU A 86 -10.48 26.96 10.97
CA GLU A 86 -9.09 26.68 10.66
C GLU A 86 -8.93 25.46 9.74
N HIS A 87 -7.94 25.48 8.86
CA HIS A 87 -7.62 24.33 7.98
C HIS A 87 -7.24 23.02 8.71
N CYS A 88 -6.96 23.09 10.02
CA CYS A 88 -6.67 21.96 10.90
C CYS A 88 -7.82 21.62 11.88
N ALA A 89 -8.99 22.26 11.74
CA ALA A 89 -10.19 21.87 12.48
C ALA A 89 -10.62 20.44 12.07
N PRO A 90 -11.02 19.59 13.02
CA PRO A 90 -11.43 18.22 12.70
C PRO A 90 -12.73 18.20 11.89
N TYR A 91 -12.81 17.30 10.91
CA TYR A 91 -14.06 17.03 10.20
C TYR A 91 -15.03 16.28 11.12
N VAL A 92 -16.22 16.84 11.34
CA VAL A 92 -17.23 16.30 12.27
C VAL A 92 -18.31 15.54 11.47
N LEU A 93 -18.54 14.27 11.82
CA LEU A 93 -19.61 13.48 11.23
C LEU A 93 -20.95 13.78 11.90
N HIS A 94 -21.86 14.44 11.19
CA HIS A 94 -23.18 14.81 11.71
C HIS A 94 -24.21 13.71 11.42
N VAL A 95 -24.50 12.88 12.43
CA VAL A 95 -25.47 11.78 12.37
C VAL A 95 -26.83 12.15 12.99
N LEU A 96 -27.91 11.58 12.46
CA LEU A 96 -29.22 11.54 13.10
C LEU A 96 -29.34 10.25 13.96
N PRO A 97 -30.08 10.24 15.08
CA PRO A 97 -30.26 9.04 15.90
C PRO A 97 -31.05 7.92 15.21
N ASN A 98 -30.75 6.66 15.57
CA ASN A 98 -31.36 5.44 15.02
C ASN A 98 -31.30 5.35 13.48
N LYS A 99 -30.12 5.64 12.92
CA LYS A 99 -29.81 5.61 11.49
C LYS A 99 -28.51 4.85 11.22
N THR A 100 -28.47 4.12 10.11
CA THR A 100 -27.26 3.39 9.69
C THR A 100 -26.54 4.18 8.61
N TYR A 101 -25.24 4.43 8.79
CA TYR A 101 -24.41 5.17 7.85
C TYR A 101 -23.29 4.28 7.30
N ARG A 102 -22.99 4.42 6.01
CA ARG A 102 -21.79 3.85 5.39
C ARG A 102 -20.62 4.82 5.56
N LEU A 103 -19.58 4.42 6.29
CA LEU A 103 -18.32 5.15 6.35
C LEU A 103 -17.35 4.50 5.35
N ARG A 104 -17.05 5.19 4.25
CA ARG A 104 -16.03 4.81 3.27
C ARG A 104 -14.66 5.29 3.77
N LEU A 105 -13.74 4.34 3.91
CA LEU A 105 -12.37 4.53 4.38
C LEU A 105 -11.41 4.24 3.23
N ALA A 106 -10.39 5.09 3.06
CA ALA A 106 -9.27 4.82 2.15
C ALA A 106 -7.99 5.35 2.75
N SER A 107 -6.84 4.75 2.43
CA SER A 107 -5.56 5.10 3.03
C SER A 107 -4.48 5.39 1.98
N THR A 108 -3.99 6.63 1.97
CA THR A 108 -2.89 7.08 1.10
C THR A 108 -1.61 7.38 1.89
N THR A 109 -1.48 6.81 3.09
CA THR A 109 -0.32 6.98 3.98
C THR A 109 1.00 6.58 3.32
N ASN A 110 2.07 7.28 3.66
CA ASN A 110 3.39 7.11 3.06
C ASN A 110 4.26 6.18 3.90
N GLY A 111 4.00 6.04 5.21
CA GLY A 111 4.85 5.20 6.08
C GLY A 111 4.19 4.64 7.34
N PHE A 112 2.87 4.74 7.51
CA PHE A 112 2.19 4.29 8.73
C PHE A 112 0.86 3.57 8.43
N SER A 113 0.50 2.66 9.33
CA SER A 113 -0.83 2.04 9.42
C SER A 113 -1.64 2.73 10.51
N PHE A 114 -2.96 2.75 10.37
CA PHE A 114 -3.87 3.33 11.36
C PHE A 114 -4.83 2.30 11.94
N LEU A 115 -5.11 2.41 13.24
CA LEU A 115 -6.26 1.82 13.89
C LEU A 115 -7.39 2.85 13.91
N LEU A 116 -8.51 2.57 13.25
CA LEU A 116 -9.77 3.26 13.48
C LEU A 116 -10.48 2.61 14.68
N THR A 117 -10.88 3.39 15.68
CA THR A 117 -11.63 2.88 16.84
C THR A 117 -12.62 3.93 17.36
N GLU A 118 -13.80 3.47 17.78
CA GLU A 118 -14.86 4.32 18.37
C GLU A 118 -14.79 4.26 19.90
N MET A 119 -15.01 5.40 20.56
CA MET A 119 -14.95 5.55 22.02
C MET A 119 -16.26 6.16 22.56
N PRO A 120 -16.77 5.70 23.73
CA PRO A 120 -16.09 4.86 24.72
C PRO A 120 -16.35 3.35 24.56
N LYS A 121 -15.43 2.54 25.10
CA LYS A 121 -15.42 1.06 25.03
C LYS A 121 -16.46 0.37 25.95
N MET A 122 -17.73 0.79 25.92
CA MET A 122 -18.83 0.17 26.67
C MET A 122 -19.86 -0.47 25.73
N GLU A 123 -19.55 -1.69 25.26
CA GLU A 123 -20.41 -2.71 24.61
C GLU A 123 -21.28 -2.35 23.37
N GLY A 124 -21.54 -1.07 23.07
CA GLY A 124 -22.45 -0.63 22.01
C GLY A 124 -21.85 -0.55 20.60
N TYR A 125 -20.70 0.13 20.45
CA TYR A 125 -20.12 0.41 19.13
C TYR A 125 -19.56 -0.83 18.44
N LYS A 126 -20.17 -1.18 17.29
CA LYS A 126 -19.70 -2.21 16.37
C LYS A 126 -19.79 -1.68 14.95
N MET A 127 -18.64 -1.51 14.32
CA MET A 127 -18.52 -1.30 12.89
C MET A 127 -18.78 -2.63 12.19
N VAL A 128 -19.70 -2.67 11.22
CA VAL A 128 -19.91 -3.85 10.37
C VAL A 128 -19.13 -3.67 9.07
N VAL A 129 -18.04 -4.41 8.87
CA VAL A 129 -17.28 -4.39 7.62
C VAL A 129 -18.12 -5.06 6.53
N VAL A 130 -18.29 -4.41 5.38
CA VAL A 130 -19.11 -4.91 4.25
C VAL A 130 -18.40 -4.87 2.89
N GLU A 131 -17.30 -4.13 2.78
CA GLU A 131 -16.49 -3.99 1.57
C GLU A 131 -15.02 -3.80 1.96
N ALA A 132 -14.12 -4.38 1.16
CA ALA A 132 -12.68 -4.13 1.18
C ALA A 132 -12.19 -3.99 -0.26
N ASP A 133 -11.35 -3.00 -0.56
CA ASP A 133 -10.75 -2.77 -1.88
C ASP A 133 -11.75 -2.77 -3.05
N GLY A 134 -12.92 -2.15 -2.85
CA GLY A 134 -14.01 -2.10 -3.85
C GLY A 134 -14.78 -3.41 -4.05
N ASN A 135 -14.39 -4.48 -3.34
CA ASN A 135 -15.01 -5.80 -3.39
C ASN A 135 -15.85 -6.05 -2.12
N TYR A 136 -17.04 -6.65 -2.27
CA TYR A 136 -17.88 -6.99 -1.12
C TYR A 136 -17.26 -8.16 -0.32
N VAL A 137 -17.30 -8.05 1.01
CA VAL A 137 -16.86 -9.13 1.92
C VAL A 137 -18.05 -9.74 2.66
N GLN A 138 -17.91 -10.96 3.15
CA GLN A 138 -18.89 -11.56 4.07
C GLN A 138 -18.98 -10.68 5.34
N PRO A 139 -20.15 -10.09 5.70
CA PRO A 139 -20.17 -9.06 6.75
C PRO A 139 -19.79 -9.57 8.13
N PHE A 140 -18.91 -8.82 8.83
CA PHE A 140 -18.47 -9.13 10.20
C PHE A 140 -18.40 -7.87 11.07
N ASN A 141 -18.54 -8.06 12.39
CA ASN A 141 -18.52 -6.97 13.37
C ASN A 141 -17.10 -6.77 13.93
N VAL A 142 -16.66 -5.53 14.05
CA VAL A 142 -15.41 -5.14 14.73
C VAL A 142 -15.62 -3.93 15.65
N ASN A 143 -14.81 -3.83 16.72
CA ASN A 143 -14.76 -2.65 17.59
C ASN A 143 -13.70 -1.64 17.12
N ASP A 144 -12.74 -2.13 16.33
CA ASP A 144 -11.60 -1.41 15.79
C ASP A 144 -11.12 -2.08 14.49
N LEU A 145 -10.60 -1.28 13.56
CA LEU A 145 -10.16 -1.71 12.23
C LEU A 145 -8.74 -1.19 11.98
N ASP A 146 -7.77 -2.09 11.82
CA ASP A 146 -6.45 -1.75 11.29
C ASP A 146 -6.58 -1.51 9.76
N ILE A 147 -6.01 -0.40 9.26
CA ILE A 147 -5.93 -0.05 7.84
C ILE A 147 -4.51 0.42 7.46
N TYR A 148 -3.99 -0.18 6.40
CA TYR A 148 -2.66 -0.02 5.82
C TYR A 148 -2.73 0.86 4.56
N SER A 149 -1.58 1.28 4.02
CA SER A 149 -1.56 2.12 2.82
C SER A 149 -1.99 1.36 1.57
N GLY A 150 -2.82 1.96 0.72
CA GLY A 150 -3.35 1.35 -0.50
C GLY A 150 -4.70 0.67 -0.29
N GLU A 151 -5.02 0.26 0.94
CA GLU A 151 -6.32 -0.34 1.27
C GLU A 151 -7.47 0.68 1.22
N SER A 152 -8.66 0.15 0.95
CA SER A 152 -9.93 0.82 1.23
C SER A 152 -10.96 -0.14 1.84
N TYR A 153 -11.92 0.40 2.59
CA TYR A 153 -12.99 -0.36 3.22
C TYR A 153 -14.30 0.44 3.21
N SER A 154 -15.44 -0.24 3.25
CA SER A 154 -16.67 0.36 3.80
C SER A 154 -17.12 -0.38 5.04
N VAL A 155 -17.39 0.40 6.08
CA VAL A 155 -18.03 -0.07 7.32
C VAL A 155 -19.40 0.56 7.48
N LEU A 156 -20.35 -0.18 8.05
CA LEU A 156 -21.64 0.35 8.49
C LEU A 156 -21.58 0.65 9.99
N ILE A 157 -21.93 1.87 10.37
CA ILE A 157 -22.11 2.31 11.76
C ILE A 157 -23.59 2.64 11.99
N THR A 158 -24.12 2.38 13.19
CA THR A 158 -25.51 2.70 13.53
C THR A 158 -25.57 3.59 14.77
N SER A 159 -26.36 4.66 14.70
CA SER A 159 -26.48 5.68 15.75
C SER A 159 -27.54 5.34 16.81
N ASP A 160 -27.48 4.13 17.37
CA ASP A 160 -28.42 3.60 18.38
C ASP A 160 -28.08 3.99 19.84
N GLN A 161 -26.95 4.69 20.03
CA GLN A 161 -26.45 5.16 21.33
C GLN A 161 -27.17 6.44 21.82
N ASP A 162 -26.81 6.93 23.02
CA ASP A 162 -27.50 8.07 23.66
C ASP A 162 -27.39 9.37 22.85
N PRO A 163 -28.49 9.88 22.25
CA PRO A 163 -28.46 11.02 21.33
C PRO A 163 -28.21 12.37 22.03
N ARG A 164 -27.95 12.37 23.34
CA ARG A 164 -27.56 13.54 24.13
C ARG A 164 -26.04 13.68 24.28
N GLN A 165 -25.27 12.75 23.72
CA GLN A 165 -23.81 12.67 23.87
C GLN A 165 -23.10 12.71 22.51
N ASN A 166 -21.88 13.23 22.50
CA ASN A 166 -20.97 13.16 21.36
C ASN A 166 -19.97 12.01 21.57
N TYR A 167 -19.55 11.39 20.49
CA TYR A 167 -18.68 10.22 20.49
C TYR A 167 -17.40 10.46 19.69
N TRP A 168 -16.30 9.85 20.11
CA TRP A 168 -15.00 10.08 19.47
C TRP A 168 -14.68 8.95 18.49
N ILE A 169 -14.42 9.33 17.25
CA ILE A 169 -13.66 8.52 16.30
C ILE A 169 -12.18 8.82 16.54
N ALA A 170 -11.39 7.80 16.85
CA ALA A 170 -9.95 7.90 17.04
C ALA A 170 -9.21 7.15 15.95
N VAL A 171 -8.15 7.79 15.42
CA VAL A 171 -7.25 7.24 14.41
C VAL A 171 -5.84 7.19 15.02
N GLY A 172 -5.36 6.00 15.37
CA GLY A 172 -4.09 5.80 16.09
C GLY A 172 -3.05 5.05 15.26
N VAL A 173 -1.77 5.39 15.38
CA VAL A 173 -0.70 4.71 14.61
C VAL A 173 -0.46 3.27 15.10
N ARG A 174 -0.27 2.35 14.15
CA ARG A 174 0.02 0.91 14.34
C ARG A 174 1.22 0.47 13.50
N GLY A 175 1.69 -0.76 13.73
CA GLY A 175 2.80 -1.39 13.00
C GLY A 175 4.20 -0.84 13.32
N ARG A 176 4.31 0.37 13.89
CA ARG A 176 5.57 1.04 14.27
C ARG A 176 5.48 1.65 15.68
N GLU A 177 6.59 1.68 16.39
CA GLU A 177 6.75 2.51 17.61
C GLU A 177 6.82 3.99 17.23
N THR A 178 6.26 4.87 18.07
CA THR A 178 6.10 6.30 17.77
C THR A 178 7.39 7.14 17.82
N TYR A 179 8.53 6.54 18.24
CA TYR A 179 9.79 7.24 18.48
C TYR A 179 11.05 6.46 18.03
N THR A 180 10.97 5.59 17.01
CA THR A 180 12.13 4.83 16.49
C THR A 180 12.34 4.93 14.96
N PRO A 181 13.60 4.84 14.47
CA PRO A 181 13.92 4.73 13.03
C PRO A 181 13.42 3.43 12.35
N GLN A 182 13.49 3.39 11.01
CA GLN A 182 12.75 2.46 10.12
C GLN A 182 13.62 1.43 9.35
N ALA A 183 12.97 0.39 8.77
CA ALA A 183 13.25 -0.30 7.47
C ALA A 183 14.18 -1.57 7.39
N LEU A 184 14.00 -2.56 6.46
CA LEU A 184 13.01 -3.69 6.31
C LEU A 184 13.32 -4.58 5.03
N THR A 185 12.74 -5.71 4.55
CA THR A 185 11.90 -6.92 4.88
C THR A 185 12.05 -7.91 3.68
N GLN A 186 11.85 -9.26 3.79
CA GLN A 186 11.49 -10.36 2.79
C GLN A 186 12.39 -11.20 1.80
N GLY A 187 13.70 -11.41 1.96
CA GLY A 187 14.54 -11.88 0.83
C GLY A 187 14.67 -10.83 -0.31
N LEU A 188 13.59 -10.09 -0.62
CA LEU A 188 13.65 -8.63 -0.45
C LEU A 188 14.52 -8.32 0.80
N THR A 189 15.49 -7.44 0.72
CA THR A 189 16.33 -7.19 1.90
C THR A 189 16.77 -5.73 1.92
N GLN A 190 16.79 -5.14 3.12
CA GLN A 190 17.55 -3.92 3.31
C GLN A 190 19.01 -4.29 3.12
N ASN A 191 19.63 -3.66 2.13
CA ASN A 191 20.96 -3.98 1.64
C ASN A 191 21.73 -2.68 1.37
N ILE A 192 23.01 -2.81 1.08
CA ILE A 192 23.91 -1.68 0.85
C ILE A 192 24.39 -1.74 -0.60
N PHE A 193 23.97 -0.77 -1.41
CA PHE A 193 24.48 -0.59 -2.77
C PHE A 193 25.23 0.73 -2.85
N ASN A 194 26.54 0.68 -3.16
CA ASN A 194 27.43 1.84 -3.24
C ASN A 194 27.38 2.77 -2.00
N GLY A 195 27.16 2.19 -0.81
CA GLY A 195 27.05 2.93 0.46
C GLY A 195 25.66 3.54 0.74
N GLN A 196 24.72 3.46 -0.19
CA GLN A 196 23.31 3.80 0.05
C GLN A 196 22.57 2.61 0.65
N THR A 197 21.66 2.87 1.59
CA THR A 197 20.67 1.89 2.00
C THR A 197 19.67 1.71 0.85
N LYS A 198 19.53 0.48 0.36
CA LYS A 198 18.62 0.10 -0.72
C LYS A 198 17.77 -1.09 -0.33
N TRP A 199 16.73 -1.30 -1.12
CA TRP A 199 15.81 -2.41 -0.97
C TRP A 199 15.81 -3.23 -2.23
N SER A 200 16.16 -4.51 -2.10
CA SER A 200 15.99 -5.49 -3.16
C SER A 200 14.65 -6.19 -3.08
N ILE A 201 14.28 -6.93 -4.13
CA ILE A 201 13.52 -8.19 -4.17
C ILE A 201 14.48 -9.25 -4.72
N ASN A 202 14.64 -10.41 -4.06
CA ASN A 202 15.54 -11.49 -4.51
C ASN A 202 16.95 -10.98 -4.91
N ASN A 203 17.50 -10.07 -4.08
CA ASN A 203 18.76 -9.35 -4.26
C ASN A 203 18.85 -8.34 -5.44
N ILE A 204 17.75 -8.02 -6.12
CA ILE A 204 17.62 -6.97 -7.14
C ILE A 204 16.82 -5.76 -6.62
N SER A 205 17.41 -4.56 -6.57
CA SER A 205 16.70 -3.30 -6.26
C SER A 205 16.17 -2.65 -7.53
N LEU A 206 14.89 -2.28 -7.58
CA LEU A 206 14.29 -1.70 -8.77
C LEU A 206 14.80 -0.27 -9.02
N ALA A 207 15.29 -0.04 -10.24
CA ALA A 207 15.40 1.30 -10.81
C ALA A 207 14.58 1.39 -12.09
N LEU A 208 13.65 2.33 -12.14
CA LEU A 208 12.87 2.62 -13.34
C LEU A 208 13.76 3.33 -14.39
N PRO A 209 13.85 2.82 -15.63
CA PRO A 209 14.56 3.49 -16.71
C PRO A 209 13.82 4.74 -17.18
N PRO A 210 14.49 5.70 -17.85
CA PRO A 210 13.87 6.91 -18.37
C PRO A 210 12.97 6.69 -19.61
N THR A 211 12.61 5.44 -19.93
CA THR A 211 11.77 5.07 -21.08
C THR A 211 10.60 4.19 -20.60
N PRO A 212 9.34 4.48 -20.96
CA PRO A 212 8.17 3.77 -20.44
C PRO A 212 8.09 2.34 -20.98
N TYR A 213 8.06 1.35 -20.08
CA TYR A 213 8.04 -0.08 -20.42
C TYR A 213 6.94 -0.48 -21.41
N LEU A 214 5.71 0.05 -21.28
CA LEU A 214 4.61 -0.30 -22.17
C LEU A 214 4.91 0.05 -23.64
N GLY A 215 5.44 1.25 -23.89
CA GLY A 215 5.89 1.66 -25.23
C GLY A 215 7.12 0.86 -25.67
N THR A 216 8.09 0.70 -24.78
CA THR A 216 9.32 -0.07 -25.03
C THR A 216 9.04 -1.50 -25.49
N ILE A 217 8.15 -2.23 -24.81
CA ILE A 217 7.82 -3.62 -25.12
C ILE A 217 6.93 -3.69 -26.38
N LYS A 218 5.88 -2.86 -26.48
CA LYS A 218 5.00 -2.81 -27.68
C LYS A 218 5.79 -2.56 -28.98
N TYR A 219 6.82 -1.73 -28.92
CA TYR A 219 7.65 -1.35 -30.08
C TYR A 219 9.04 -2.02 -30.10
N ASN A 220 9.26 -3.05 -29.28
CA ASN A 220 10.47 -3.89 -29.27
C ASN A 220 11.81 -3.13 -29.11
N VAL A 221 11.86 -2.12 -28.25
CA VAL A 221 13.08 -1.31 -27.99
C VAL A 221 13.95 -1.97 -26.92
N LEU A 222 14.57 -3.10 -27.29
CA LEU A 222 15.34 -4.00 -26.43
C LEU A 222 16.50 -3.35 -25.63
N SER A 223 16.93 -2.13 -25.99
CA SER A 223 18.05 -1.42 -25.34
C SER A 223 17.64 -0.48 -24.20
N ALA A 224 16.37 -0.44 -23.81
CA ALA A 224 15.84 0.55 -22.86
C ALA A 224 15.61 0.04 -21.43
N PHE A 225 15.68 -1.28 -21.20
CA PHE A 225 15.69 -1.93 -19.89
C PHE A 225 16.45 -3.26 -19.96
N ASP A 226 16.75 -3.89 -18.83
CA ASP A 226 17.39 -5.21 -18.81
C ASP A 226 16.43 -6.29 -19.36
N GLN A 227 16.82 -6.95 -20.45
CA GLN A 227 16.02 -8.02 -21.07
C GLN A 227 16.14 -9.35 -20.31
N THR A 228 16.99 -9.41 -19.28
CA THR A 228 17.09 -10.56 -18.37
C THR A 228 15.90 -10.58 -17.42
N GLY A 229 15.18 -11.70 -17.36
CA GLY A 229 14.12 -11.90 -16.37
C GLY A 229 14.69 -11.82 -14.94
N PRO A 230 14.05 -11.07 -14.03
CA PRO A 230 14.47 -11.03 -12.63
C PRO A 230 14.28 -12.39 -11.93
N PRO A 231 15.00 -12.68 -10.84
CA PRO A 231 14.98 -14.02 -10.24
C PRO A 231 13.63 -14.34 -9.58
N GLU A 232 12.93 -15.37 -10.09
CA GLU A 232 11.62 -15.82 -9.58
C GLU A 232 11.66 -16.42 -8.16
N SER A 233 12.85 -16.67 -7.61
CA SER A 233 13.04 -17.26 -6.28
C SER A 233 14.31 -16.76 -5.59
N PHE A 234 14.41 -17.04 -4.29
CA PHE A 234 15.57 -16.77 -3.44
C PHE A 234 16.11 -18.09 -2.85
N PRO A 235 17.34 -18.12 -2.30
CA PRO A 235 17.97 -19.38 -1.89
C PRO A 235 17.20 -20.18 -0.83
N ALA A 236 17.10 -21.49 -1.04
CA ALA A 236 16.38 -22.40 -0.14
C ALA A 236 16.99 -22.46 1.26
N ASP A 237 18.29 -22.22 1.38
CA ASP A 237 19.08 -22.10 2.61
C ASP A 237 19.09 -20.68 3.21
N TYR A 238 18.50 -19.67 2.55
CA TYR A 238 18.44 -18.31 3.09
C TYR A 238 17.69 -18.27 4.43
N ASP A 239 18.37 -17.84 5.48
CA ASP A 239 17.81 -17.67 6.81
C ASP A 239 17.05 -16.34 6.92
N VAL A 240 15.72 -16.43 6.98
CA VAL A 240 14.83 -15.28 7.12
C VAL A 240 14.87 -14.64 8.51
N MET A 241 15.44 -15.30 9.52
CA MET A 241 15.44 -14.80 10.90
C MET A 241 16.68 -13.95 11.23
N ASN A 242 17.71 -13.96 10.38
CA ASN A 242 18.97 -13.24 10.57
C ASN A 242 19.24 -12.18 9.48
N PRO A 243 20.06 -11.15 9.73
CA PRO A 243 20.45 -10.18 8.72
C PRO A 243 21.09 -10.82 7.47
N PRO A 244 20.94 -10.20 6.28
CA PRO A 244 21.53 -10.74 5.05
C PRO A 244 23.06 -10.86 5.14
N LEU A 245 23.56 -12.09 5.00
CA LEU A 245 24.99 -12.41 5.01
C LEU A 245 25.77 -11.71 3.87
N ASN A 246 25.10 -11.49 2.73
CA ASN A 246 25.62 -10.75 1.59
C ASN A 246 24.79 -9.46 1.44
N PRO A 247 25.19 -8.32 2.03
CA PRO A 247 24.46 -7.05 1.90
C PRO A 247 24.58 -6.41 0.50
N SER A 248 25.27 -7.05 -0.45
CA SER A 248 25.52 -6.54 -1.80
C SER A 248 24.39 -6.91 -2.77
N THR A 249 23.36 -6.08 -2.79
CA THR A 249 22.31 -6.05 -3.82
C THR A 249 22.80 -5.39 -5.11
N THR A 250 22.29 -5.83 -6.26
CA THR A 250 22.44 -5.11 -7.53
C THR A 250 21.18 -4.28 -7.83
N VAL A 251 21.32 -3.23 -8.62
CA VAL A 251 20.19 -2.47 -9.15
C VAL A 251 19.79 -3.06 -10.51
N GLY A 252 18.49 -3.25 -10.75
CA GLY A 252 17.96 -3.86 -11.97
C GLY A 252 16.71 -3.17 -12.51
N SER A 253 16.40 -3.48 -13.77
CA SER A 253 15.22 -2.99 -14.51
C SER A 253 14.50 -4.12 -15.26
N GLY A 254 14.77 -5.38 -14.89
CA GLY A 254 14.12 -6.56 -15.48
C GLY A 254 12.64 -6.64 -15.13
N VAL A 255 11.89 -7.33 -15.98
CA VAL A 255 10.43 -7.47 -15.91
C VAL A 255 10.07 -8.96 -15.98
N TYR A 256 9.17 -9.45 -15.13
CA TYR A 256 8.63 -10.80 -15.31
C TYR A 256 7.63 -10.79 -16.47
N VAL A 257 7.85 -11.62 -17.48
CA VAL A 257 6.95 -11.73 -18.63
C VAL A 257 5.98 -12.89 -18.39
N LEU A 258 4.71 -12.55 -18.14
CA LEU A 258 3.67 -13.51 -17.79
C LEU A 258 2.90 -13.99 -19.03
N GLY A 259 2.41 -15.23 -18.97
CA GLY A 259 1.53 -15.77 -20.00
C GLY A 259 0.13 -15.16 -19.89
N LEU A 260 -0.41 -14.66 -21.00
CA LEU A 260 -1.79 -14.15 -21.02
C LEU A 260 -2.78 -15.27 -20.70
N ASN A 261 -3.74 -14.99 -19.81
CA ASN A 261 -4.70 -15.90 -19.21
C ASN A 261 -4.07 -17.05 -18.39
N THR A 262 -2.87 -16.85 -17.81
CA THR A 262 -2.29 -17.79 -16.84
C THR A 262 -2.63 -17.40 -15.40
N THR A 263 -2.92 -18.40 -14.57
CA THR A 263 -3.02 -18.22 -13.11
C THR A 263 -1.62 -18.07 -12.53
N VAL A 264 -1.39 -17.02 -11.74
CA VAL A 264 -0.10 -16.71 -11.13
C VAL A 264 -0.25 -16.71 -9.61
N ASP A 265 0.55 -17.53 -8.94
CA ASP A 265 0.72 -17.53 -7.48
C ASP A 265 1.96 -16.72 -7.09
N ILE A 266 1.84 -15.89 -6.07
CA ILE A 266 2.95 -15.12 -5.48
C ILE A 266 3.05 -15.48 -3.99
N ILE A 267 4.24 -15.93 -3.57
CA ILE A 267 4.60 -16.09 -2.16
C ILE A 267 5.54 -14.96 -1.75
N LEU A 268 5.01 -14.01 -0.98
CA LEU A 268 5.75 -12.93 -0.34
C LEU A 268 6.35 -13.44 0.99
N GLN A 269 7.68 -13.54 1.16
CA GLN A 269 8.32 -14.23 2.29
C GLN A 269 9.12 -13.34 3.27
N ASN A 270 8.57 -12.89 4.41
CA ASN A 270 9.27 -11.91 5.27
C ASN A 270 10.53 -12.43 5.96
N ALA A 271 11.46 -11.50 6.21
CA ALA A 271 12.82 -11.71 6.69
C ALA A 271 13.30 -10.53 7.57
N ASN A 272 14.45 -10.71 8.23
CA ASN A 272 15.11 -9.71 9.06
C ASN A 272 15.81 -8.60 8.22
N MET A 273 15.98 -7.44 8.86
CA MET A 273 16.68 -6.24 8.39
C MET A 273 18.22 -6.35 8.42
N LEU A 274 18.94 -5.29 8.02
CA LEU A 274 20.35 -5.11 8.44
C LEU A 274 20.45 -5.02 9.98
N SER A 275 19.44 -4.44 10.63
CA SER A 275 19.31 -4.44 12.08
C SER A 275 18.86 -5.81 12.61
N VAL A 276 19.63 -6.39 13.52
CA VAL A 276 19.34 -7.68 14.17
C VAL A 276 17.99 -7.64 14.91
N ASN A 277 17.20 -8.72 14.81
CA ASN A 277 15.88 -8.87 15.42
C ASN A 277 14.89 -7.75 15.06
N LYS A 278 14.95 -7.24 13.82
CA LYS A 278 13.98 -6.29 13.30
C LYS A 278 13.36 -6.76 11.97
N SER A 279 12.03 -6.72 11.96
CA SER A 279 11.13 -6.89 10.82
C SER A 279 9.80 -6.19 11.20
N GLU A 280 9.10 -5.62 10.23
CA GLU A 280 7.88 -4.79 10.34
C GLU A 280 6.94 -5.19 9.17
N ILE A 281 5.87 -4.42 8.92
CA ILE A 281 4.78 -4.75 7.97
C ILE A 281 4.96 -4.03 6.63
N HIS A 282 4.53 -4.67 5.53
CA HIS A 282 4.40 -4.06 4.20
C HIS A 282 3.00 -4.29 3.63
N PRO A 283 2.21 -3.26 3.34
CA PRO A 283 1.14 -3.39 2.35
C PRO A 283 1.77 -3.52 0.96
N TRP A 284 1.40 -4.54 0.20
CA TRP A 284 1.77 -4.73 -1.20
C TRP A 284 0.56 -4.49 -2.09
N HIS A 285 0.74 -3.65 -3.11
CA HIS A 285 -0.30 -3.24 -4.06
C HIS A 285 0.02 -3.74 -5.47
N LEU A 286 -0.98 -4.29 -6.16
CA LEU A 286 -0.90 -4.74 -7.57
C LEU A 286 -1.71 -3.81 -8.48
N TYR A 287 -1.12 -3.41 -9.60
CA TYR A 287 -1.78 -2.61 -10.61
C TYR A 287 -2.53 -3.49 -11.63
N GLY A 288 -3.64 -2.97 -12.15
CA GLY A 288 -4.41 -3.58 -13.25
C GLY A 288 -5.29 -4.78 -12.85
N HIS A 289 -5.12 -5.33 -11.65
CA HIS A 289 -5.78 -6.54 -11.18
C HIS A 289 -6.15 -6.44 -9.69
N ASP A 290 -7.24 -7.10 -9.29
CA ASP A 290 -7.37 -7.64 -7.94
C ASP A 290 -6.80 -9.08 -7.90
N PHE A 291 -6.35 -9.51 -6.73
CA PHE A 291 -5.86 -10.84 -6.40
C PHE A 291 -6.61 -11.44 -5.21
N TRP A 292 -6.71 -12.78 -5.17
CA TRP A 292 -7.20 -13.52 -4.01
C TRP A 292 -6.09 -13.65 -2.96
N VAL A 293 -6.36 -13.23 -1.72
CA VAL A 293 -5.48 -13.47 -0.58
C VAL A 293 -5.70 -14.89 -0.08
N LEU A 294 -4.85 -15.82 -0.51
CA LEU A 294 -4.97 -17.24 -0.19
C LEU A 294 -4.60 -17.55 1.26
N GLY A 295 -3.70 -16.79 1.88
CA GLY A 295 -3.39 -16.97 3.29
C GLY A 295 -2.12 -16.29 3.79
N TYR A 296 -1.89 -16.45 5.09
CA TYR A 296 -0.75 -15.91 5.82
C TYR A 296 -0.16 -16.99 6.75
N GLY A 297 1.14 -16.98 6.99
CA GLY A 297 1.77 -17.89 7.96
C GLY A 297 3.10 -17.36 8.50
N LYS A 298 3.52 -17.86 9.67
CA LYS A 298 4.76 -17.41 10.34
C LYS A 298 5.96 -18.23 9.91
N GLY A 299 7.14 -17.62 9.91
CA GLY A 299 8.41 -18.23 9.51
C GLY A 299 8.64 -18.22 8.00
N LYS A 300 9.40 -19.21 7.53
CA LYS A 300 9.66 -19.46 6.11
C LYS A 300 8.58 -20.37 5.52
N PHE A 301 8.03 -20.01 4.36
CA PHE A 301 7.06 -20.80 3.60
C PHE A 301 7.65 -22.15 3.20
N THR A 302 6.84 -23.19 3.29
CA THR A 302 7.16 -24.58 2.98
C THR A 302 6.11 -25.18 2.06
N ALA A 303 6.42 -26.32 1.42
CA ALA A 303 5.42 -27.03 0.61
C ALA A 303 4.16 -27.43 1.42
N GLU A 304 4.32 -27.76 2.71
CA GLU A 304 3.20 -28.08 3.60
C GLU A 304 2.26 -26.88 3.85
N ASP A 305 2.78 -25.65 3.80
CA ASP A 305 1.95 -24.44 3.86
C ASP A 305 1.04 -24.33 2.62
N GLY A 306 1.61 -24.60 1.44
CA GLY A 306 0.87 -24.63 0.17
C GLY A 306 -0.23 -25.69 0.14
N ASP A 307 0.08 -26.90 0.60
CA ASP A 307 -0.86 -28.03 0.61
C ASP A 307 -2.01 -27.89 1.63
N LYS A 308 -1.80 -27.17 2.75
CA LYS A 308 -2.69 -27.26 3.93
C LYS A 308 -3.17 -25.94 4.53
N ARG A 309 -2.61 -24.78 4.13
CA ARG A 309 -2.94 -23.48 4.76
C ARG A 309 -3.51 -22.44 3.79
N LEU A 310 -3.62 -22.77 2.51
CA LEU A 310 -4.21 -21.88 1.51
C LEU A 310 -5.75 -22.04 1.48
N ASN A 311 -6.45 -20.93 1.71
CA ASN A 311 -7.89 -20.81 1.54
C ASN A 311 -8.23 -20.77 0.04
N LEU A 312 -8.70 -21.89 -0.50
CA LEU A 312 -9.15 -22.02 -1.88
C LEU A 312 -10.69 -22.03 -2.01
N GLU A 313 -11.42 -21.91 -0.90
CA GLU A 313 -12.90 -21.95 -0.88
C GLU A 313 -13.53 -20.56 -0.86
N ASN A 314 -12.99 -19.64 -0.06
CA ASN A 314 -13.50 -18.27 0.10
C ASN A 314 -12.37 -17.27 0.46
N PRO A 315 -11.29 -17.13 -0.35
CA PRO A 315 -10.30 -16.08 -0.15
C PRO A 315 -10.85 -14.70 -0.58
N PRO A 316 -10.59 -13.62 0.16
CA PRO A 316 -11.03 -12.28 -0.23
C PRO A 316 -10.27 -11.78 -1.47
N LEU A 317 -10.99 -11.12 -2.38
CA LEU A 317 -10.47 -10.47 -3.58
C LEU A 317 -10.10 -9.02 -3.27
N ARG A 318 -8.85 -8.62 -3.58
CA ARG A 318 -8.24 -7.36 -3.13
C ARG A 318 -7.16 -6.87 -4.09
N ASN A 319 -6.83 -5.58 -4.09
CA ASN A 319 -5.63 -5.07 -4.77
C ASN A 319 -4.51 -4.67 -3.79
N THR A 320 -4.76 -4.68 -2.48
CA THR A 320 -3.73 -4.48 -1.45
C THR A 320 -3.79 -5.57 -0.37
N ALA A 321 -2.62 -6.11 0.02
CA ALA A 321 -2.51 -7.05 1.15
C ALA A 321 -1.15 -6.98 1.84
N GLU A 322 -1.14 -7.30 3.13
CA GLU A 322 0.03 -7.13 3.98
C GLU A 322 1.04 -8.28 3.85
N ILE A 323 2.21 -8.05 4.42
CA ILE A 323 3.08 -9.07 4.98
C ILE A 323 3.24 -8.75 6.47
N PHE A 324 3.34 -9.77 7.32
CA PHE A 324 3.62 -9.55 8.74
C PHE A 324 5.09 -9.81 9.08
N PRO A 325 5.62 -9.30 10.21
CA PRO A 325 7.02 -9.50 10.60
C PRO A 325 7.39 -10.98 10.67
N TYR A 326 8.46 -11.39 9.99
CA TYR A 326 8.88 -12.80 9.87
C TYR A 326 7.74 -13.76 9.46
N ALA A 327 6.83 -13.31 8.59
CA ALA A 327 5.70 -14.08 8.08
C ALA A 327 5.66 -14.06 6.54
N TRP A 328 5.01 -15.05 5.94
CA TRP A 328 4.69 -15.07 4.53
C TRP A 328 3.22 -14.73 4.26
N SER A 329 2.96 -14.28 3.03
CA SER A 329 1.63 -14.03 2.47
C SER A 329 1.55 -14.70 1.09
N ALA A 330 0.45 -15.41 0.83
CA ALA A 330 0.21 -16.10 -0.44
C ALA A 330 -0.94 -15.42 -1.19
N LEU A 331 -0.67 -14.96 -2.42
CA LEU A 331 -1.60 -14.22 -3.27
C LEU A 331 -1.76 -14.94 -4.62
N ARG A 332 -2.94 -14.84 -5.23
CA ARG A 332 -3.20 -15.40 -6.57
C ARG A 332 -3.98 -14.45 -7.45
N PHE A 333 -3.59 -14.30 -8.71
CA PHE A 333 -4.37 -13.60 -9.73
C PHE A 333 -4.37 -14.37 -11.05
N VAL A 334 -5.08 -13.86 -12.05
CA VAL A 334 -4.96 -14.30 -13.45
C VAL A 334 -4.37 -13.13 -14.23
N ALA A 335 -3.31 -13.39 -14.99
CA ALA A 335 -2.69 -12.40 -15.88
C ALA A 335 -3.52 -12.28 -17.17
N ASP A 336 -4.71 -11.68 -17.08
CA ASP A 336 -5.70 -11.59 -18.17
C ASP A 336 -5.85 -10.20 -18.79
N THR A 337 -5.08 -9.21 -18.32
CA THR A 337 -5.28 -7.79 -18.62
C THR A 337 -4.02 -7.20 -19.31
N PRO A 338 -3.94 -7.25 -20.66
CA PRO A 338 -2.74 -6.89 -21.42
C PRO A 338 -2.15 -5.51 -21.07
N GLY A 339 -0.91 -5.49 -20.60
CA GLY A 339 -0.25 -4.27 -20.12
C GLY A 339 1.11 -4.50 -19.49
N VAL A 340 1.59 -3.48 -18.80
CA VAL A 340 2.75 -3.58 -17.91
C VAL A 340 2.35 -2.98 -16.57
N TRP A 341 2.40 -3.80 -15.53
CA TRP A 341 1.82 -3.52 -14.23
C TRP A 341 2.90 -3.53 -13.15
N ALA A 342 2.83 -2.59 -12.22
CA ALA A 342 3.70 -2.60 -11.05
C ALA A 342 3.10 -3.47 -9.94
N PHE A 343 3.97 -4.12 -9.19
CA PHE A 343 3.63 -4.79 -7.94
C PHE A 343 4.68 -4.36 -6.91
N HIS A 344 4.27 -3.57 -5.91
CA HIS A 344 5.19 -2.90 -5.01
C HIS A 344 4.63 -2.68 -3.61
N CYS A 345 5.50 -2.39 -2.63
CA CYS A 345 5.01 -1.96 -1.32
C CYS A 345 4.46 -0.54 -1.39
N HIS A 346 3.30 -0.30 -0.78
CA HIS A 346 2.60 0.98 -0.82
C HIS A 346 3.09 1.99 0.24
N PHE A 347 4.24 1.74 0.90
CA PHE A 347 4.97 2.75 1.68
C PHE A 347 5.99 3.49 0.80
N GLU A 348 5.80 4.81 0.62
CA GLU A 348 6.52 5.64 -0.34
C GLU A 348 8.05 5.65 -0.16
N PRO A 349 8.61 5.75 1.07
CA PRO A 349 10.07 5.69 1.24
C PRO A 349 10.66 4.35 0.76
N HIS A 350 9.92 3.26 0.95
CA HIS A 350 10.38 1.94 0.55
C HIS A 350 10.36 1.82 -1.00
N LEU A 351 9.30 2.33 -1.65
CA LEU A 351 9.20 2.43 -3.12
C LEU A 351 10.34 3.26 -3.72
N HIS A 352 10.59 4.45 -3.15
CA HIS A 352 11.72 5.32 -3.53
C HIS A 352 13.08 4.64 -3.40
N MET A 353 13.24 3.72 -2.44
CA MET A 353 14.48 2.96 -2.24
C MET A 353 14.56 1.66 -3.07
N GLY A 354 13.61 1.42 -3.98
CA GLY A 354 13.67 0.36 -5.00
C GLY A 354 12.81 -0.88 -4.71
N ILE A 355 11.81 -0.77 -3.82
CA ILE A 355 10.95 -1.90 -3.49
C ILE A 355 9.82 -2.08 -4.53
N GLY A 356 9.96 -3.04 -5.43
CA GLY A 356 8.89 -3.37 -6.38
C GLY A 356 9.38 -4.15 -7.59
N VAL A 357 8.46 -4.82 -8.27
CA VAL A 357 8.69 -5.52 -9.53
C VAL A 357 7.67 -5.07 -10.57
N LEU A 358 7.94 -5.44 -11.81
CA LEU A 358 7.07 -5.19 -12.94
C LEU A 358 6.68 -6.52 -13.56
N PHE A 359 5.40 -6.65 -13.87
CA PHE A 359 4.82 -7.74 -14.63
C PHE A 359 4.45 -7.21 -16.01
N ALA A 360 4.82 -7.91 -17.08
CA ALA A 360 4.38 -7.61 -18.43
C ALA A 360 3.65 -8.80 -19.02
N GLU A 361 2.42 -8.58 -19.46
CA GLU A 361 1.52 -9.63 -19.91
C GLU A 361 0.77 -9.17 -21.15
N GLY A 362 0.54 -10.09 -22.09
CA GLY A 362 -0.29 -9.82 -23.27
C GLY A 362 0.11 -8.63 -24.16
N VAL A 363 1.23 -7.93 -23.93
CA VAL A 363 1.54 -6.63 -24.58
C VAL A 363 1.48 -6.69 -26.11
N ASN A 364 1.83 -7.83 -26.71
CA ASN A 364 1.71 -8.07 -28.16
C ASN A 364 0.25 -8.02 -28.67
N ALA A 365 -0.75 -8.34 -27.83
CA ALA A 365 -2.17 -8.22 -28.15
C ALA A 365 -2.62 -6.75 -28.27
N LEU A 366 -1.92 -5.81 -27.62
CA LEU A 366 -2.18 -4.36 -27.71
C LEU A 366 -1.78 -3.76 -29.07
N TRP A 367 -1.41 -4.55 -30.10
CA TRP A 367 -0.93 -4.03 -31.38
C TRP A 367 -1.84 -2.95 -32.00
N LYS A 368 -3.17 -3.16 -31.99
CA LYS A 368 -4.16 -2.18 -32.48
C LYS A 368 -4.33 -0.92 -31.62
N VAL A 369 -3.94 -0.96 -30.33
CA VAL A 369 -4.15 0.15 -29.40
C VAL A 369 -3.10 1.23 -29.66
N LYS A 370 -3.51 2.42 -30.10
CA LYS A 370 -2.61 3.59 -30.17
C LYS A 370 -2.36 4.08 -28.74
N ILE A 371 -1.13 3.94 -28.26
CA ILE A 371 -0.68 4.61 -27.03
C ILE A 371 -0.66 6.12 -27.31
N PRO A 372 -1.13 6.99 -26.39
CA PRO A 372 -1.05 8.44 -26.55
C PRO A 372 0.39 8.92 -26.83
N SER A 373 0.53 9.93 -27.67
CA SER A 373 1.81 10.53 -28.08
C SER A 373 2.63 10.99 -26.87
N GLU A 374 1.95 11.55 -25.88
CA GLU A 374 2.50 12.14 -24.65
C GLU A 374 3.11 11.06 -23.75
N ALA A 375 2.48 9.88 -23.72
CA ALA A 375 2.96 8.71 -22.99
C ALA A 375 4.13 7.98 -23.69
N LEU A 376 4.52 8.41 -24.89
CA LEU A 376 5.69 7.93 -25.63
C LEU A 376 6.80 8.99 -25.78
N ALA A 377 6.52 10.26 -25.48
CA ALA A 377 7.36 11.42 -25.80
C ALA A 377 8.66 11.58 -24.98
N CYS A 378 9.09 10.55 -24.24
CA CYS A 378 10.31 10.54 -23.43
C CYS A 378 11.23 9.36 -23.77
N GLY A 379 12.43 9.31 -23.16
CA GLY A 379 13.37 8.19 -23.27
C GLY A 379 13.75 7.81 -24.70
N ALA A 380 13.87 6.51 -24.96
CA ALA A 380 14.07 5.97 -26.32
C ALA A 380 12.80 6.01 -27.18
N THR A 381 11.60 6.01 -26.58
CA THR A 381 10.32 6.03 -27.32
C THR A 381 10.05 7.35 -28.04
N ALA A 382 10.56 8.48 -27.52
CA ALA A 382 10.45 9.79 -28.16
C ALA A 382 10.97 9.79 -29.62
N LYS A 383 12.04 9.03 -29.88
CA LYS A 383 12.66 8.91 -31.20
C LYS A 383 11.77 8.19 -32.23
N MET A 384 10.78 7.40 -31.78
CA MET A 384 9.83 6.72 -32.66
C MET A 384 8.59 7.56 -32.93
N VAL A 385 8.12 8.35 -31.96
CA VAL A 385 7.02 9.32 -32.15
C VAL A 385 7.39 10.30 -33.27
N ALA A 386 8.59 10.88 -33.19
CA ALA A 386 9.14 11.81 -34.18
C ALA A 386 9.37 11.21 -35.59
N ILE A 387 9.22 9.90 -35.78
CA ILE A 387 9.28 9.23 -37.10
C ILE A 387 7.86 8.91 -37.61
N ASN A 388 6.93 8.58 -36.73
CA ASN A 388 5.55 8.23 -37.09
C ASN A 388 4.66 9.44 -37.36
N ASP A 389 4.94 10.62 -36.79
CA ASP A 389 4.23 11.86 -37.09
C ASP A 389 4.73 12.57 -38.37
N LEU A 390 5.54 11.88 -39.19
CA LEU A 390 6.07 12.35 -40.48
C LEU A 390 5.43 11.68 -41.72
N TYR A 391 4.39 10.86 -41.54
CA TYR A 391 3.71 10.10 -42.60
C TYR A 391 2.18 10.10 -42.46
#